data_AF-A0A954FJN5-F1
#
_entry.id   AF-A0A954FJN5-F1
#
_cell.length_a   1.000
_cell.length_b   1.000
_cell.length_c   1.000
_cell.angle_alpha   90.00
_cell.angle_beta   90.00
_cell.angle_gamma   90.00
#
_symmetry.space_group_name_H-M   'P 1'
#
loop_
_entity.id
_entity.type
_entity.pdbx_description
1 polymer ?
#
loop_
_entity_poly.entity_id
_entity_poly.type
_entity_poly.pdbx_seq_one_letter_code
_entity_poly.pdbx_strand_id
1 'polypeptide(L)' 'MRKFVNSVTDFIVSEDGPTAVEYAVMMALIIVVCLAAVTSVGSKANAKFTKVSGYLT' A
#
# COMPACT_ATOMS: atom_id res chain seq x y z
N MET A 1 29.92 27.05 -5.45
CA MET A 1 30.03 25.69 -6.01
C MET A 1 30.33 24.62 -4.97
N ARG A 2 31.32 24.77 -4.07
CA ARG A 2 31.63 23.77 -3.02
C ARG A 2 30.44 23.39 -2.11
N LYS A 3 29.56 24.34 -1.78
CA LYS A 3 28.35 24.09 -0.98
C LYS A 3 27.35 23.15 -1.66
N PHE A 4 27.22 23.23 -2.99
CA PHE A 4 26.29 22.40 -3.74
C PHE A 4 26.81 20.96 -3.84
N VAL A 5 28.12 20.81 -4.08
CA VAL A 5 28.78 19.49 -4.08
C VAL A 5 28.66 18.83 -2.71
N ASN A 6 28.94 19.56 -1.61
CA ASN A 6 28.80 19.01 -0.26
C ASN A 6 27.37 18.58 0.07
N SER A 7 26.36 19.36 -0.32
CA SER A 7 24.95 19.01 -0.06
C SER A 7 24.49 17.77 -0.83
N VAL A 8 25.04 17.53 -2.03
CA VAL A 8 24.79 16.31 -2.81
C VAL A 8 25.51 15.11 -2.18
N THR A 9 26.74 15.29 -1.70
CA THR A 9 27.47 14.24 -0.98
C THR A 9 26.78 13.86 0.33
N ASP A 10 26.31 14.85 1.11
CA ASP A 10 25.57 14.62 2.36
C ASP A 10 24.25 13.88 2.10
N PHE A 11 23.57 14.16 0.98
CA PHE A 11 22.34 13.45 0.59
C PHE A 11 22.60 12.00 0.14
N ILE A 12 23.72 11.75 -0.53
CA ILE A 12 24.14 10.37 -0.91
C ILE A 12 24.59 9.57 0.31
N VAL A 13 25.20 10.24 1.31
CA VAL A 13 25.64 9.63 2.57
C VAL A 13 24.50 9.54 3.59
N SER A 14 23.41 10.30 3.43
CA SER A 14 22.27 10.26 4.35
C SER A 14 21.49 8.95 4.22
N GLU A 15 21.52 8.16 5.30
CA GLU A 15 20.74 6.91 5.44
C GLU A 15 19.25 7.16 5.78
N ASP A 16 18.82 8.42 5.84
CA ASP A 16 17.42 8.81 6.06
C ASP A 16 16.51 8.40 4.88
N GLY A 17 17.06 8.29 3.66
CA GLY A 17 16.34 7.80 2.47
C GLY A 17 15.94 6.32 2.57
N PRO A 18 16.87 5.39 2.82
CA PRO A 18 16.56 3.97 3.05
C PRO A 18 15.55 3.75 4.17
N THR A 19 15.68 4.48 5.28
CA THR A 19 14.79 4.36 6.45
C THR A 19 13.33 4.72 6.11
N ALA A 20 13.12 5.77 5.30
CA ALA A 20 11.79 6.12 4.81
C ALA A 20 11.18 5.05 3.90
N VAL A 21 12.01 4.38 3.09
CA VAL A 21 11.58 3.31 2.20
C VAL A 21 11.19 2.06 2.98
N GLU A 22 11.92 1.71 4.04
CA GLU A 22 11.59 0.56 4.89
C GLU A 22 10.20 0.68 5.54
N TYR A 23 9.92 1.82 6.17
CA TYR A 23 8.62 2.07 6.78
C TYR A 23 7.49 2.17 5.75
N ALA A 24 7.75 2.75 4.58
CA ALA A 24 6.76 2.83 3.50
C ALA A 24 6.39 1.44 2.96
N VAL A 25 7.36 0.55 2.78
CA VAL A 25 7.12 -0.83 2.33
C VAL A 25 6.33 -1.62 3.37
N MET A 26 6.63 -1.47 4.66
CA MET A 26 5.85 -2.11 5.73
C MET A 26 4.38 -1.67 5.70
N MET A 27 4.12 -0.36 5.55
CA MET A 27 2.76 0.17 5.42
C MET A 27 2.06 -0.31 4.14
N ALA A 28 2.77 -0.35 3.01
CA ALA A 28 2.22 -0.81 1.74
C ALA A 28 1.73 -2.27 1.82
N LEU A 29 2.48 -3.15 2.48
CA LEU A 29 2.08 -4.56 2.65
C LEU A 29 0.79 -4.70 3.47
N ILE A 30 0.62 -3.88 4.51
CA ILE A 30 -0.62 -3.87 5.32
C ILE A 30 -1.80 -3.41 4.47
N ILE A 31 -1.62 -2.33 3.69
CA ILE A 31 -2.69 -1.79 2.82
C ILE A 31 -3.11 -2.83 1.77
N VAL A 32 -2.16 -3.52 1.13
CA VAL A 32 -2.44 -4.55 0.13
C VAL A 32 -3.26 -5.70 0.74
N VAL A 33 -2.93 -6.15 1.95
CA VAL A 33 -3.68 -7.21 2.66
C VAL A 33 -5.10 -6.74 2.97
N CYS A 34 -5.27 -5.51 3.46
CA CYS A 34 -6.59 -4.94 3.72
C CYS A 34 -7.44 -4.85 2.45
N LEU A 35 -6.86 -4.36 1.34
CA LEU A 35 -7.55 -4.30 0.06
C LEU A 35 -7.99 -5.69 -0.41
N ALA A 36 -7.09 -6.69 -0.37
CA ALA A 36 -7.41 -8.06 -0.75
C ALA A 36 -8.54 -8.65 0.11
N ALA A 37 -8.52 -8.40 1.42
CA ALA A 37 -9.56 -8.86 2.34
C ALA A 37 -10.92 -8.23 2.01
N VAL A 38 -10.97 -6.90 1.82
CA VAL A 38 -12.21 -6.17 1.49
C VAL A 38 -12.76 -6.64 0.15
N THR A 39 -11.92 -6.81 -0.88
CA THR A 39 -12.35 -7.31 -2.19
C THR A 39 -12.90 -8.74 -2.09
N SER A 40 -12.25 -9.62 -1.36
CA SER A 40 -12.68 -11.01 -1.17
C SER A 40 -14.03 -11.09 -0.44
N VAL A 41 -14.20 -10.32 0.63
CA VAL A 41 -15.47 -10.24 1.38
C VAL A 41 -16.57 -9.64 0.51
N GLY A 42 -16.30 -8.54 -0.19
CA GLY A 42 -17.26 -7.88 -1.07
C GLY A 42 -17.75 -8.79 -2.20
N SER A 43 -16.84 -9.54 -2.84
CA SER A 43 -17.19 -10.51 -3.88
C SER A 43 -18.10 -11.62 -3.35
N LYS A 44 -17.77 -12.19 -2.19
CA LYS A 44 -18.61 -13.22 -1.55
C LYS A 44 -19.97 -12.68 -1.14
N ALA A 45 -20.02 -11.47 -0.58
CA ALA A 45 -21.27 -10.83 -0.19
C ALA A 45 -22.17 -10.59 -1.41
N ASN A 46 -21.62 -10.05 -2.49
CA ASN A 46 -22.34 -9.83 -3.75
C ASN A 46 -22.93 -11.14 -4.29
N ALA A 47 -22.13 -12.21 -4.34
CA ALA A 47 -22.61 -13.53 -4.77
C ALA A 47 -23.79 -14.05 -3.92
N LYS A 48 -23.78 -13.81 -2.59
CA LYS A 48 -24.90 -14.16 -1.71
C LYS A 48 -26.14 -13.31 -2.01
N PHE A 49 -25.99 -12.00 -2.18
CA PHE A 49 -27.10 -11.11 -2.51
C PHE A 49 -27.72 -11.44 -3.86
N THR A 50 -26.92 -11.70 -4.90
CA THR A 50 -27.42 -12.15 -6.21
C THR A 50 -28.18 -13.46 -6.10
N LYS A 51 -27.66 -14.42 -5.32
CA LYS A 51 -28.35 -15.69 -5.10
C LYS A 51 -29.72 -15.50 -4.43
N VAL A 52 -29.81 -14.64 -3.41
CA VAL A 52 -31.09 -14.31 -2.75
C VAL A 52 -32.03 -13.57 -3.69
N SER A 53 -31.53 -12.61 -4.47
CA SER A 53 -32.32 -11.88 -5.46
C SER A 53 -32.94 -12.81 -6.50
N GLY A 54 -32.21 -13.86 -6.92
CA GLY A 54 -32.73 -14.86 -7.86
C GLY A 54 -33.87 -15.72 -7.31
N TYR A 55 -34.09 -15.74 -5.98
CA TYR A 55 -35.26 -16.38 -5.38
C TYR A 55 -36.45 -15.43 -5.17
N LEU A 56 -36.27 -14.13 -5.40
CA LEU A 56 -37.30 -13.09 -5.21
C LEU A 56 -38.07 -12.74 -6.49
N THR A 57 -37.61 -13.24 -7.64
CA THR A 57 -38.28 -13.20 -8.96
C THR A 57 -38.69 -14.61 -9.35
#